data_AF-A0A1I4F508-F1
#
_entry.id   AF-A0A1I4F508-F1
#
_cell.length_a   1.000
_cell.length_b   1.000
_cell.length_c   1.000
_cell.angle_alpha   90.00
_cell.angle_beta   90.00
_cell.angle_gamma   90.00
#
_symmetry.space_group_name_H-M   'P 1'
#
loop_
_entity.id
_entity.type
_entity.pdbx_description
1 polymer ?
#
loop_
_entity_poly.entity_id
_entity_poly.type
_entity_poly.pdbx_seq_one_letter_code
_entity_poly.pdbx_strand_id
1 'polypeptide(L)'
;MSIAKKVLMITLLLSMVFTFSVSAQEFSDVPRDHWAYDSVHKLAERGYLSLYAGEDFNGDQAVTRYEMAEVIANLLDNMTTNNQDLSEDDVDTIRELSLEFRDELVDVVQRQKKFEDRLKEVEDQNQIQDEDISDVNVRVAELQEEVQSLSDHIDNLAQLNSDVTNINQRLSSLESQLEQLKTEGLSGQKMQELEDNQSINMTKIQELENRIKELEAEKSAKNDQIESEKNSIKPGYVIGALAILALIL
;
A
#
# COMPACT_ATOMS: atom_id res chain seq x y z
N MET A 1 44.32 -96.22 -26.75
CA MET A 1 44.05 -94.77 -26.71
C MET A 1 45.38 -94.07 -26.45
N SER A 2 45.89 -93.24 -27.38
CA SER A 2 47.23 -92.64 -27.23
C SER A 2 47.29 -91.75 -26.00
N ILE A 3 48.47 -91.65 -25.39
CA ILE A 3 48.72 -90.84 -24.18
C ILE A 3 48.20 -89.41 -24.37
N ALA A 4 48.35 -88.85 -25.58
CA ALA A 4 47.82 -87.54 -25.95
C ALA A 4 46.28 -87.43 -25.77
N LYS A 5 45.52 -88.48 -26.11
CA LYS A 5 44.06 -88.48 -25.94
C LYS A 5 43.63 -88.56 -24.47
N LYS A 6 44.41 -89.23 -23.62
CA LYS A 6 44.14 -89.31 -22.17
C LYS A 6 44.46 -88.00 -21.46
N VAL A 7 45.58 -87.37 -21.81
CA VAL A 7 45.97 -86.05 -21.28
C VAL A 7 44.94 -85.00 -21.66
N LEU A 8 44.49 -84.99 -22.92
CA LEU A 8 43.47 -84.05 -23.40
C LEU A 8 42.10 -84.22 -22.70
N MET A 9 41.75 -85.46 -22.34
CA MET A 9 40.49 -85.75 -21.65
C MET A 9 40.54 -85.37 -20.16
N ILE A 10 41.70 -85.55 -19.51
CA ILE A 10 41.92 -85.10 -18.13
C ILE A 10 41.96 -83.57 -18.04
N THR A 11 42.58 -82.87 -19.00
CA THR A 11 42.56 -81.40 -19.05
C THR A 11 41.16 -80.84 -19.30
N LEU A 12 40.35 -81.54 -20.11
CA LEU A 12 38.95 -81.17 -20.35
C LEU A 12 38.10 -81.35 -19.08
N LEU A 13 38.26 -82.47 -18.39
CA LEU A 13 37.57 -82.74 -17.12
C LEU A 13 37.98 -81.78 -16.00
N LEU A 14 39.26 -81.38 -15.95
CA LEU A 14 39.74 -80.42 -14.96
C LEU A 14 39.23 -78.99 -15.22
N SER A 15 38.97 -78.63 -16.49
CA SER A 15 38.37 -77.33 -16.84
C SER A 15 36.90 -77.20 -16.46
N MET A 16 36.18 -78.33 -16.33
CA MET A 16 34.74 -78.35 -16.04
C MET A 16 34.43 -78.24 -14.53
N VAL A 17 35.44 -78.42 -13.66
CA VAL A 17 35.28 -78.30 -12.19
C VAL A 17 35.35 -76.84 -11.72
N PHE A 18 35.63 -75.87 -12.60
CA PHE A 18 35.91 -74.48 -12.21
C PHE A 18 34.77 -73.47 -12.39
N THR A 19 33.52 -73.92 -12.59
CA THR A 19 32.38 -73.00 -12.75
C THR A 19 31.25 -73.33 -11.78
N PHE A 20 31.53 -73.28 -10.49
CA PHE A 20 30.52 -72.87 -9.51
C PHE A 20 30.99 -71.54 -8.93
N SER A 21 30.67 -70.45 -9.64
CA SER A 21 30.69 -69.14 -9.00
C SER A 21 29.54 -69.14 -8.01
N VAL A 22 29.86 -69.27 -6.72
CA VAL A 22 28.94 -68.83 -5.66
C VAL A 22 28.87 -67.32 -5.80
N SER A 23 27.85 -66.82 -6.49
CA SER A 23 27.56 -65.38 -6.47
C SER A 23 27.07 -65.05 -5.06
N ALA A 24 27.94 -64.44 -4.26
CA ALA A 24 27.50 -63.79 -3.02
C ALA A 24 26.56 -62.65 -3.42
N GLN A 25 25.34 -62.62 -2.88
CA GLN A 25 24.42 -61.51 -3.08
C GLN A 25 25.06 -60.26 -2.45
N GLU A 26 25.50 -59.32 -3.27
CA GLU A 26 26.04 -58.03 -2.83
C GLU A 26 24.92 -56.99 -2.89
N PHE A 27 24.62 -56.33 -1.78
CA PHE A 27 23.66 -55.21 -1.74
C PHE A 27 24.36 -53.94 -2.21
N SER A 28 23.75 -53.20 -3.13
CA SER A 28 24.36 -51.96 -3.62
C SER A 28 24.36 -50.85 -2.58
N ASP A 29 23.41 -50.91 -1.63
CA ASP A 29 23.16 -49.94 -0.57
C ASP A 29 23.72 -50.35 0.81
N VAL A 30 24.30 -51.55 0.93
CA VAL A 30 25.01 -51.99 2.14
C VAL A 30 26.45 -52.35 1.77
N PRO A 31 27.38 -51.38 1.79
CA PRO A 31 28.80 -51.61 1.55
C PRO A 31 29.43 -52.60 2.56
N ARG A 32 30.51 -53.29 2.16
CA ARG A 32 31.20 -54.29 3.00
C ARG A 32 31.76 -53.74 4.32
N ASP A 33 32.01 -52.44 4.39
CA ASP A 33 32.50 -51.74 5.59
C ASP A 33 31.38 -51.16 6.46
N HIS A 34 30.10 -51.36 6.09
CA HIS A 34 28.95 -50.90 6.87
C HIS A 34 28.71 -51.80 8.09
N TRP A 35 28.37 -51.21 9.25
CA TRP A 35 28.19 -51.94 10.51
C TRP A 35 27.12 -53.04 10.45
N ALA A 36 26.12 -52.88 9.56
CA ALA A 36 25.04 -53.83 9.37
C ALA A 36 25.33 -54.90 8.31
N TYR A 37 26.42 -54.78 7.54
CA TYR A 37 26.70 -55.63 6.37
C TYR A 37 26.62 -57.13 6.69
N ASP A 38 27.37 -57.57 7.70
CA ASP A 38 27.42 -58.98 8.08
C ASP A 38 26.04 -59.52 8.50
N SER A 39 25.25 -58.71 9.20
CA SER A 39 23.93 -59.10 9.68
C SER A 39 22.92 -59.17 8.54
N VAL A 40 22.87 -58.15 7.70
CA VAL A 40 21.96 -58.08 6.54
C VAL A 40 22.28 -59.20 5.55
N HIS A 41 23.56 -59.40 5.23
CA HIS A 41 24.00 -60.45 4.32
C HIS A 41 23.62 -61.85 4.81
N LYS A 42 23.89 -62.16 6.09
CA LYS A 42 23.54 -63.46 6.68
C LYS A 42 22.05 -63.75 6.71
N LEU A 43 21.23 -62.72 6.92
CA LEU A 43 19.78 -62.86 7.01
C LEU A 43 19.14 -62.97 5.63
N ALA A 44 19.61 -62.19 4.65
CA ALA A 44 19.15 -62.26 3.27
C ALA A 44 19.60 -63.55 2.56
N GLU A 45 20.83 -64.02 2.77
CA GLU A 45 21.33 -65.30 2.23
C GLU A 45 20.49 -66.48 2.70
N ARG A 46 19.98 -66.41 3.94
CA ARG A 46 19.08 -67.42 4.53
C ARG A 46 17.61 -67.22 4.14
N GLY A 47 17.28 -66.18 3.38
CA GLY A 47 15.91 -65.87 2.95
C GLY A 47 15.00 -65.31 4.05
N TYR A 48 15.57 -64.80 5.15
CA TYR A 48 14.79 -64.23 6.27
C TYR A 48 14.42 -62.77 6.06
N LEU A 49 15.18 -62.04 5.24
CA LEU A 49 14.87 -60.67 4.85
C LEU A 49 14.38 -60.65 3.41
N SER A 50 13.19 -60.08 3.20
CA SER A 50 12.69 -59.77 1.87
C SER A 50 13.47 -58.58 1.31
N LEU A 51 14.11 -58.76 0.16
CA LEU A 51 14.72 -57.66 -0.57
C LEU A 51 13.65 -56.93 -1.38
N TYR A 52 13.70 -55.60 -1.38
CA TYR A 52 12.81 -54.81 -2.22
C TYR A 52 13.20 -55.02 -3.69
N ALA A 53 12.23 -54.83 -4.61
CA ALA A 53 12.40 -55.11 -6.03
C ALA A 53 13.60 -54.34 -6.63
N GLY A 54 14.78 -54.97 -6.67
CA GLY A 54 16.02 -54.29 -7.06
C GLY A 54 17.30 -54.78 -6.40
N GLU A 55 17.30 -55.86 -5.61
CA GLU A 55 18.48 -56.42 -4.91
C GLU A 55 19.05 -55.56 -3.76
N ASP A 56 18.43 -54.42 -3.47
CA ASP A 56 18.79 -53.51 -2.37
C ASP A 56 18.08 -53.86 -1.06
N PHE A 57 18.75 -53.58 0.07
CA PHE A 57 18.22 -53.78 1.42
C PHE A 57 17.29 -52.64 1.87
N ASN A 58 17.54 -51.42 1.41
CA ASN A 58 16.91 -50.16 1.80
C ASN A 58 16.99 -49.86 3.31
N GLY A 59 18.19 -49.92 3.89
CA GLY A 59 18.39 -49.79 5.34
C GLY A 59 17.95 -48.44 5.96
N ASP A 60 17.82 -47.38 5.16
CA ASP A 60 17.32 -46.07 5.61
C ASP A 60 15.79 -45.98 5.63
N GLN A 61 15.07 -46.98 5.08
CA GLN A 61 13.61 -47.01 5.11
C GLN A 61 13.09 -47.55 6.44
N ALA A 62 12.01 -46.94 6.93
CA ALA A 62 11.34 -47.39 8.13
C ALA A 62 10.63 -48.73 7.86
N VAL A 63 11.04 -49.77 8.58
CA VAL A 63 10.35 -51.07 8.59
C VAL A 63 9.02 -50.93 9.34
N THR A 64 7.92 -51.38 8.74
CA THR A 64 6.64 -51.43 9.44
C THR A 64 6.64 -52.55 10.47
N ARG A 65 5.82 -52.39 11.51
CA ARG A 65 5.63 -53.41 12.55
C ARG A 65 5.14 -54.74 11.99
N TYR A 66 4.39 -54.71 10.89
CA TYR A 66 3.89 -55.90 10.21
C TYR A 66 5.01 -56.63 9.45
N GLU A 67 5.87 -55.90 8.74
CA GLU A 67 7.03 -56.47 8.06
C GLU A 67 8.03 -57.07 9.06
N MET A 68 8.29 -56.38 10.17
CA MET A 68 9.14 -56.93 11.24
C MET A 68 8.56 -58.20 11.85
N ALA A 69 7.24 -58.23 12.10
CA ALA A 69 6.57 -59.42 12.62
C ALA A 69 6.62 -60.61 11.64
N GLU A 70 6.50 -60.35 10.34
CA GLU A 70 6.62 -61.37 9.29
C GLU A 70 8.04 -61.95 9.23
N VAL A 71 9.06 -61.09 9.25
CA VAL A 71 10.48 -61.51 9.29
C VAL A 71 10.76 -62.38 10.51
N ILE A 72 10.28 -61.97 11.70
CA ILE A 72 10.45 -62.73 12.94
C ILE A 72 9.69 -64.07 12.85
N ALA A 73 8.45 -64.09 12.40
CA ALA A 73 7.67 -65.32 12.27
C ALA A 73 8.34 -66.32 11.31
N ASN A 74 8.84 -65.85 10.16
CA ASN A 74 9.57 -66.66 9.20
C ASN A 74 10.89 -67.19 9.76
N LEU A 75 11.60 -66.39 10.55
CA LEU A 75 12.83 -66.83 11.24
C LEU A 75 12.54 -67.99 12.20
N LEU A 76 11.49 -67.86 13.01
CA LEU A 76 11.09 -68.87 13.99
C LEU A 76 10.63 -70.18 13.34
N ASP A 77 9.80 -70.10 12.29
CA ASP A 77 9.29 -71.27 11.57
C ASP A 77 10.44 -72.07 10.93
N ASN A 78 11.39 -71.37 10.27
CA ASN A 78 12.54 -72.00 9.65
C ASN A 78 13.55 -72.62 10.64
N MET A 79 13.65 -72.06 11.84
CA MET A 79 14.46 -72.64 12.92
C MET A 79 13.84 -73.94 13.44
N THR A 80 12.50 -74.03 13.53
CA THR A 80 11.82 -75.26 13.97
C THR A 80 11.80 -76.37 12.91
N THR A 81 11.90 -76.02 11.62
CA THR A 81 11.75 -76.98 10.50
C THR A 81 13.07 -77.64 10.07
N ASN A 82 14.23 -77.01 10.30
CA ASN A 82 15.53 -77.46 9.79
C ASN A 82 16.35 -78.38 10.72
N ASN A 83 15.77 -78.90 11.83
CA ASN A 83 16.44 -79.83 12.75
C ASN A 83 17.84 -79.39 13.25
N GLN A 84 18.13 -78.08 13.26
CA GLN A 84 19.05 -77.55 14.25
C GLN A 84 18.22 -77.41 15.52
N ASP A 85 18.49 -78.27 16.50
CA ASP A 85 17.88 -78.12 17.82
C ASP A 85 18.21 -76.71 18.30
N LEU A 86 17.19 -75.84 18.30
CA LEU A 86 17.25 -74.57 19.01
C LEU A 86 17.66 -74.89 20.44
N SER A 87 18.73 -74.26 20.93
CA SER A 87 19.06 -74.41 22.34
C SER A 87 17.86 -73.94 23.17
N GLU A 88 17.63 -74.54 24.32
CA GLU A 88 16.65 -74.05 25.29
C GLU A 88 16.88 -72.56 25.59
N ASP A 89 18.16 -72.14 25.61
CA ASP A 89 18.59 -70.74 25.76
C ASP A 89 18.12 -69.83 24.60
N ASP A 90 18.10 -70.33 23.36
CA ASP A 90 17.68 -69.55 22.19
C ASP A 90 16.17 -69.31 22.22
N VAL A 91 15.41 -70.35 22.59
CA VAL A 91 13.95 -70.27 22.75
C VAL A 91 13.57 -69.31 23.89
N ASP A 92 14.32 -69.32 24.98
CA ASP A 92 14.12 -68.40 26.10
C ASP A 92 14.43 -66.95 25.72
N THR A 93 15.52 -66.72 24.99
CA THR A 93 15.87 -65.38 24.47
C THR A 93 14.80 -64.86 23.51
N ILE A 94 14.30 -65.71 22.61
CA ILE A 94 13.21 -65.35 21.69
C ILE A 94 11.93 -65.02 22.47
N ARG A 95 11.62 -65.78 23.51
CA ARG A 95 10.45 -65.54 24.35
C ARG A 95 10.57 -64.20 25.08
N GLU A 96 11.74 -63.89 25.61
CA GLU A 96 12.04 -62.60 26.26
C GLU A 96 11.89 -61.43 25.28
N LEU A 97 12.51 -61.51 24.10
CA LEU A 97 12.38 -60.50 23.04
C LEU A 97 10.93 -60.33 22.57
N SER A 98 10.17 -61.43 22.47
CA SER A 98 8.76 -61.38 22.09
C SER A 98 7.91 -60.63 23.14
N LEU A 99 8.21 -60.83 24.43
CA LEU A 99 7.55 -60.13 25.53
C LEU A 99 7.93 -58.65 25.55
N GLU A 100 9.20 -58.32 25.40
CA GLU A 100 9.68 -56.93 25.34
C GLU A 100 9.11 -56.19 24.13
N PHE A 101 9.10 -56.84 22.95
CA PHE A 101 8.51 -56.27 21.74
C PHE A 101 7.02 -56.02 21.90
N ARG A 102 6.26 -56.93 22.52
CA ARG A 102 4.84 -56.70 22.83
C ARG A 102 4.65 -55.46 23.70
N ASP A 103 5.47 -55.28 24.71
CA ASP A 103 5.33 -54.15 25.63
C ASP A 103 5.72 -52.83 24.94
N GLU A 104 6.76 -52.82 24.10
CA GLU A 104 7.13 -51.66 23.26
C GLU A 104 6.03 -51.33 22.23
N LEU A 105 5.37 -52.35 21.66
CA LEU A 105 4.22 -52.14 20.76
C LEU A 105 3.07 -51.43 21.46
N VAL A 106 2.80 -51.75 22.73
CA VAL A 106 1.79 -51.07 23.53
C VAL A 106 2.19 -49.61 23.78
N ASP A 107 3.45 -49.34 24.13
CA ASP A 107 3.93 -47.96 24.32
C ASP A 107 3.86 -47.15 23.02
N VAL A 108 4.24 -47.72 21.89
CA VAL A 108 4.10 -47.08 20.57
C VAL A 108 2.65 -46.71 20.28
N VAL A 109 1.68 -47.58 20.58
CA VAL A 109 0.25 -47.27 20.40
C VAL A 109 -0.19 -46.12 21.32
N GLN A 110 0.29 -46.08 22.55
CA GLN A 110 0.00 -44.98 23.48
C GLN A 110 0.62 -43.66 23.00
N ARG A 111 1.87 -43.68 22.52
CA ARG A 111 2.55 -42.51 21.94
C ARG A 111 1.83 -42.02 20.68
N GLN A 112 1.39 -42.93 19.81
CA GLN A 112 0.62 -42.61 18.61
C GLN A 112 -0.69 -41.93 18.97
N LYS A 113 -1.43 -42.46 19.95
CA LYS A 113 -2.67 -41.84 20.44
C LYS A 113 -2.42 -40.44 21.01
N LYS A 114 -1.40 -40.28 21.85
CA LYS A 114 -1.03 -38.97 22.40
C LYS A 114 -0.63 -37.97 21.31
N PHE A 115 0.01 -38.44 20.24
CA PHE A 115 0.34 -37.61 19.09
C PHE A 115 -0.92 -37.18 18.33
N GLU A 116 -1.86 -38.09 18.10
CA GLU A 116 -3.15 -37.79 17.47
C GLU A 116 -3.97 -36.78 18.29
N ASP A 117 -4.03 -36.95 19.62
CA ASP A 117 -4.69 -36.01 20.52
C ASP A 117 -4.06 -34.60 20.44
N ARG A 118 -2.73 -34.53 20.42
CA ARG A 118 -2.00 -33.26 20.25
C ARG A 118 -2.20 -32.64 18.86
N LEU A 119 -2.28 -33.46 17.82
CA LEU A 119 -2.53 -32.98 16.46
C LEU A 119 -3.91 -32.32 16.38
N LYS A 120 -4.91 -32.97 16.97
CA LYS A 120 -6.26 -32.43 17.05
C LYS A 120 -6.32 -31.13 17.86
N GLU A 121 -5.64 -31.08 19.01
CA GLU A 121 -5.56 -29.84 19.81
C GLU A 121 -4.92 -28.69 19.02
N VAL A 122 -3.86 -28.96 18.25
CA VAL A 122 -3.22 -27.96 17.38
C VAL A 122 -4.14 -27.54 16.23
N GLU A 123 -4.88 -28.47 15.64
CA GLU A 123 -5.86 -28.18 14.58
C GLU A 123 -6.99 -27.28 15.10
N ASP A 124 -7.55 -27.60 16.26
CA ASP A 124 -8.57 -26.79 16.93
C ASP A 124 -8.01 -25.38 17.26
N GLN A 125 -6.77 -25.29 17.74
CA GLN A 125 -6.10 -24.00 18.00
C GLN A 125 -5.89 -23.17 16.72
N ASN A 126 -5.50 -23.80 15.62
CA ASN A 126 -5.34 -23.10 14.34
C ASN A 126 -6.68 -22.59 13.83
N GLN A 127 -7.75 -23.37 13.95
CA GLN A 127 -9.09 -22.94 13.55
C GLN A 127 -9.55 -21.70 14.34
N ILE A 128 -9.32 -21.69 15.65
CA ILE A 128 -9.62 -20.52 16.50
C ILE A 128 -8.77 -19.31 16.07
N GLN A 129 -7.48 -19.52 15.79
CA GLN A 129 -6.61 -18.45 15.31
C GLN A 129 -7.06 -17.88 13.96
N ASP A 130 -7.55 -18.72 13.05
CA ASP A 130 -8.09 -18.26 11.76
C ASP A 130 -9.33 -17.37 11.94
N GLU A 131 -10.20 -17.71 12.91
CA GLU A 131 -11.35 -16.88 13.29
C GLU A 131 -10.89 -15.54 13.89
N ASP A 132 -9.97 -15.55 14.85
CA ASP A 132 -9.40 -14.34 15.46
C ASP A 132 -8.72 -13.43 14.41
N ILE A 133 -7.98 -14.02 13.46
CA ILE A 133 -7.33 -13.27 12.37
C ILE A 133 -8.38 -12.63 11.46
N SER A 134 -9.48 -13.33 11.15
CA SER A 134 -10.59 -12.77 10.38
C SER A 134 -11.19 -11.55 11.07
N ASP A 135 -11.47 -11.64 12.37
CA ASP A 135 -12.01 -10.53 13.16
C ASP A 135 -11.05 -9.33 13.23
N VAL A 136 -9.76 -9.60 13.41
CA VAL A 136 -8.72 -8.56 13.36
C VAL A 136 -8.68 -7.88 11.99
N ASN A 137 -8.79 -8.63 10.89
CA ASN A 137 -8.80 -8.06 9.54
C ASN A 137 -10.01 -7.15 9.31
N VAL A 138 -11.19 -7.52 9.80
CA VAL A 138 -12.38 -6.66 9.76
C VAL A 138 -12.11 -5.36 10.51
N ARG A 139 -11.58 -5.44 11.74
CA ARG A 139 -11.29 -4.24 12.53
C ARG A 139 -10.19 -3.37 11.94
N VAL A 140 -9.20 -3.96 11.29
CA VAL A 140 -8.18 -3.22 10.53
C VAL A 140 -8.82 -2.46 9.37
N ALA A 141 -9.75 -3.08 8.63
CA ALA A 141 -10.46 -2.41 7.54
C ALA A 141 -11.30 -1.23 8.05
N GLU A 142 -12.02 -1.40 9.17
CA GLU A 142 -12.79 -0.33 9.82
C GLU A 142 -11.88 0.84 10.25
N LEU A 143 -10.72 0.54 10.86
CA LEU A 143 -9.75 1.56 11.26
C LEU A 143 -9.14 2.29 10.05
N GLN A 144 -8.91 1.58 8.93
CA GLN A 144 -8.42 2.20 7.70
C GLN A 144 -9.45 3.17 7.13
N GLU A 145 -10.74 2.84 7.18
CA GLU A 145 -11.82 3.74 6.77
C GLU A 145 -11.87 4.99 7.67
N GLU A 146 -11.75 4.82 8.99
CA GLU A 146 -11.71 5.94 9.94
C GLU A 146 -10.50 6.86 9.70
N VAL A 147 -9.32 6.27 9.44
CA VAL A 147 -8.11 7.03 9.09
C VAL A 147 -8.29 7.80 7.79
N GLN A 148 -8.94 7.21 6.78
CA GLN A 148 -9.22 7.91 5.52
C GLN A 148 -10.18 9.08 5.74
N SER A 149 -11.25 8.88 6.50
CA SER A 149 -12.18 9.97 6.86
C SER A 149 -11.46 11.10 7.60
N LEU A 150 -10.55 10.77 8.53
CA LEU A 150 -9.77 11.76 9.24
C LEU A 150 -8.82 12.53 8.30
N SER A 151 -8.22 11.85 7.32
CA SER A 151 -7.41 12.49 6.28
C SER A 151 -8.22 13.51 5.49
N ASP A 152 -9.44 13.14 5.05
CA ASP A 152 -10.32 14.02 4.30
C ASP A 152 -10.72 15.25 5.15
N HIS A 153 -10.94 15.07 6.46
CA HIS A 153 -11.18 16.18 7.38
C HIS A 153 -9.97 17.11 7.52
N ILE A 154 -8.74 16.57 7.54
CA ILE A 154 -7.51 17.38 7.57
C ILE A 154 -7.38 18.23 6.31
N ASP A 155 -7.67 17.67 5.14
CA ASP A 155 -7.64 18.41 3.87
C ASP A 155 -8.66 19.55 3.86
N ASN A 156 -9.87 19.30 4.37
CA ASN A 156 -10.89 20.34 4.54
C ASN A 156 -10.44 21.46 5.49
N LEU A 157 -9.77 21.11 6.61
CA LEU A 157 -9.21 22.11 7.53
C LEU A 157 -8.09 22.93 6.89
N ALA A 158 -7.24 22.30 6.08
CA ALA A 158 -6.19 23.00 5.34
C ALA A 158 -6.79 24.00 4.34
N GLN A 159 -7.85 23.61 3.63
CA GLN A 159 -8.58 24.51 2.74
C GLN A 159 -9.21 25.68 3.51
N LEU A 160 -9.89 25.40 4.62
CA LEU A 160 -10.50 26.43 5.45
C LEU A 160 -9.47 27.45 5.96
N ASN A 161 -8.27 26.99 6.32
CA ASN A 161 -7.18 27.88 6.74
C ASN A 161 -6.68 28.79 5.61
N SER A 162 -6.62 28.27 4.37
CA SER A 162 -6.32 29.07 3.18
C SER A 162 -7.39 30.13 2.93
N ASP A 163 -8.68 29.77 3.07
CA ASP A 163 -9.79 30.71 2.90
C ASP A 163 -9.76 31.83 3.94
N VAL A 164 -9.48 31.50 5.22
CA VAL A 164 -9.29 32.49 6.29
C VAL A 164 -8.14 33.44 5.96
N THR A 165 -7.03 32.91 5.42
CA THR A 165 -5.88 33.73 5.00
C THR A 165 -6.27 34.70 3.89
N ASN A 166 -7.04 34.24 2.89
CA ASN A 166 -7.54 35.10 1.82
C ASN A 166 -8.50 36.19 2.32
N ILE A 167 -9.42 35.83 3.23
CA ILE A 167 -10.34 36.77 3.87
C ILE A 167 -9.55 37.85 4.61
N ASN A 168 -8.53 37.47 5.39
CA ASN A 168 -7.68 38.43 6.10
C ASN A 168 -6.95 39.38 5.14
N GLN A 169 -6.41 38.88 4.03
CA GLN A 169 -5.78 39.74 3.01
C GLN A 169 -6.78 40.73 2.40
N ARG A 170 -7.99 40.27 2.07
CA ARG A 170 -9.06 41.13 1.56
C ARG A 170 -9.50 42.17 2.59
N LEU A 171 -9.59 41.79 3.85
CA LEU A 171 -9.94 42.67 4.95
C LEU A 171 -8.89 43.76 5.12
N SER A 172 -7.59 43.42 5.13
CA SER A 172 -6.51 44.42 5.15
C SER A 172 -6.54 45.36 3.94
N SER A 173 -6.85 44.83 2.75
CA SER A 173 -7.03 45.68 1.55
C SER A 173 -8.21 46.63 1.69
N LEU A 174 -9.35 46.16 2.22
CA LEU A 174 -10.54 46.97 2.43
C LEU A 174 -10.30 48.03 3.50
N GLU A 175 -9.61 47.69 4.59
CA GLU A 175 -9.18 48.63 5.62
C GLU A 175 -8.29 49.73 5.03
N SER A 176 -7.33 49.38 4.17
CA SER A 176 -6.49 50.36 3.49
C SER A 176 -7.29 51.27 2.54
N GLN A 177 -8.27 50.73 1.81
CA GLN A 177 -9.14 51.53 0.95
C GLN A 177 -10.02 52.48 1.77
N LEU A 178 -10.54 52.00 2.92
CA LEU A 178 -11.30 52.82 3.85
C LEU A 178 -10.46 53.97 4.40
N GLU A 179 -9.21 53.72 4.78
CA GLU A 179 -8.32 54.76 5.28
C GLU A 179 -7.97 55.78 4.19
N GLN A 180 -7.71 55.33 2.96
CA GLN A 180 -7.51 56.24 1.81
C GLN A 180 -8.73 57.13 1.58
N LEU A 181 -9.94 56.56 1.48
CA LEU A 181 -11.17 57.32 1.30
C LEU A 181 -11.43 58.29 2.45
N LYS A 182 -11.12 57.88 3.68
CA LYS A 182 -11.20 58.75 4.85
C LYS A 182 -10.23 59.91 4.72
N THR A 183 -8.98 59.68 4.33
CA THR A 183 -8.01 60.77 4.13
C THR A 183 -8.34 61.68 2.95
N GLU A 184 -8.90 61.15 1.86
CA GLU A 184 -9.35 61.94 0.71
C GLU A 184 -10.60 62.77 1.04
N GLY A 185 -11.54 62.20 1.78
CA GLY A 185 -12.77 62.86 2.24
C GLY A 185 -12.55 63.83 3.39
N LEU A 186 -11.61 63.56 4.30
CA LEU A 186 -11.15 64.46 5.37
C LEU A 186 -9.97 65.34 4.97
N SER A 187 -9.49 65.28 3.72
CA SER A 187 -8.45 66.20 3.27
C SER A 187 -9.03 67.60 3.36
N GLY A 188 -8.74 68.25 4.49
CA GLY A 188 -9.09 69.63 4.74
C GLY A 188 -8.56 70.50 3.61
N GLN A 189 -7.53 70.08 2.88
CA GLN A 189 -7.05 70.76 1.69
C GLN A 189 -8.07 70.78 0.55
N LYS A 190 -8.79 69.68 0.26
CA LYS A 190 -9.78 69.67 -0.84
C LYS A 190 -11.06 70.39 -0.46
N MET A 191 -11.46 70.31 0.82
CA MET A 191 -12.55 71.12 1.36
C MET A 191 -12.19 72.60 1.40
N GLN A 192 -10.98 72.95 1.86
CA GLN A 192 -10.44 74.30 1.84
C GLN A 192 -10.31 74.84 0.43
N GLU A 193 -9.85 74.04 -0.54
CA GLU A 193 -9.75 74.44 -1.94
C GLU A 193 -11.14 74.71 -2.56
N LEU A 194 -12.15 73.93 -2.19
CA LEU A 194 -13.54 74.18 -2.56
C LEU A 194 -14.08 75.47 -1.90
N GLU A 195 -13.81 75.69 -0.61
CA GLU A 195 -14.20 76.90 0.13
C GLU A 195 -13.50 78.15 -0.40
N ASP A 196 -12.21 78.08 -0.68
CA ASP A 196 -11.40 79.14 -1.26
C ASP A 196 -11.90 79.49 -2.67
N ASN A 197 -12.17 78.48 -3.50
CA ASN A 197 -12.75 78.68 -4.83
C ASN A 197 -14.16 79.28 -4.75
N GLN A 198 -14.99 78.85 -3.80
CA GLN A 198 -16.30 79.42 -3.57
C GLN A 198 -16.21 80.89 -3.12
N SER A 199 -15.27 81.21 -2.22
CA SER A 199 -14.97 82.58 -1.78
C SER A 199 -14.53 83.47 -2.94
N ILE A 200 -13.57 83.01 -3.75
CA ILE A 200 -13.10 83.70 -4.96
C ILE A 200 -14.26 83.95 -5.94
N ASN A 201 -15.11 82.94 -6.16
CA ASN A 201 -16.25 83.07 -7.04
C ASN A 201 -17.29 84.06 -6.49
N MET A 202 -17.52 84.08 -5.17
CA MET A 202 -18.41 85.04 -4.53
C MET A 202 -17.89 86.48 -4.70
N THR A 203 -16.58 86.70 -4.53
CA THR A 203 -15.96 88.01 -4.78
C THR A 203 -16.11 88.44 -6.24
N LYS A 204 -15.87 87.53 -7.20
CA LYS A 204 -16.06 87.82 -8.63
C LYS A 204 -17.51 88.15 -8.95
N ILE A 205 -18.47 87.46 -8.34
CA ILE A 205 -19.90 87.75 -8.50
C ILE A 205 -20.20 89.16 -8.00
N GLN A 206 -19.72 89.54 -6.82
CA GLN A 206 -19.91 90.89 -6.27
C GLN A 206 -19.29 91.99 -7.17
N GLU A 207 -18.09 91.74 -7.70
CA GLU A 207 -17.44 92.67 -8.64
C GLU A 207 -18.26 92.82 -9.93
N LEU A 208 -18.73 91.70 -10.50
CA LEU A 208 -19.59 91.72 -11.68
C LEU A 208 -20.93 92.43 -11.40
N GLU A 209 -21.54 92.21 -10.24
CA GLU A 209 -22.76 92.91 -9.83
C GLU A 209 -22.55 94.43 -9.72
N ASN A 210 -21.44 94.87 -9.14
CA ASN A 210 -21.11 96.29 -9.03
C ASN A 210 -20.89 96.91 -10.41
N ARG A 211 -20.16 96.21 -11.29
CA ARG A 211 -19.90 96.68 -12.65
C ARG A 211 -21.17 96.72 -13.51
N ILE A 212 -22.10 95.78 -13.30
CA ILE A 212 -23.43 95.83 -13.91
C ILE A 212 -24.19 97.07 -13.43
N LYS A 213 -24.20 97.36 -12.12
CA LYS A 213 -24.86 98.57 -11.58
C LYS A 213 -24.25 99.85 -12.14
N GLU A 214 -22.93 99.93 -12.25
CA GLU A 214 -22.24 101.07 -12.86
C GLU A 214 -22.62 101.24 -14.32
N LEU A 215 -22.62 100.15 -15.10
CA LEU A 215 -23.02 100.18 -16.51
C LEU A 215 -24.50 100.53 -16.70
N GLU A 216 -25.38 100.08 -15.79
CA GLU A 216 -26.80 100.46 -15.78
C GLU A 216 -26.98 101.94 -15.46
N ALA A 217 -26.23 102.48 -14.49
CA ALA A 217 -26.23 103.91 -14.16
C ALA A 217 -25.67 104.76 -15.31
N GLU A 218 -24.58 104.34 -15.95
CA GLU A 218 -24.01 105.01 -17.12
C GLU A 218 -25.01 104.97 -18.30
N LYS A 219 -25.64 103.82 -18.54
CA LYS A 219 -26.68 103.67 -19.56
C LYS A 219 -27.87 104.58 -19.27
N SER A 220 -28.33 104.69 -18.01
CA SER A 220 -29.41 105.60 -17.61
C SER A 220 -29.01 107.05 -17.84
N ALA A 221 -27.84 107.48 -17.36
CA ALA A 221 -27.37 108.85 -17.52
C ALA A 221 -27.19 109.24 -19.00
N LYS A 222 -26.71 108.30 -19.83
CA LYS A 222 -26.59 108.49 -21.27
C LYS A 222 -27.95 108.51 -21.96
N ASN A 223 -28.92 107.74 -21.48
CA ASN A 223 -30.29 107.78 -21.96
C ASN A 223 -30.97 109.12 -21.60
N ASP A 224 -30.75 109.63 -20.38
CA ASP A 224 -31.24 110.93 -19.93
C ASP A 224 -30.59 112.08 -20.74
N GLN A 225 -29.29 111.96 -21.07
CA GLN A 225 -28.63 112.89 -22.00
C GLN A 225 -29.25 112.87 -23.38
N ILE A 226 -29.50 111.69 -23.96
CA ILE A 226 -30.17 111.52 -25.27
C ILE A 226 -31.58 112.12 -25.25
N GLU A 227 -32.32 111.97 -24.14
CA GLU A 227 -33.66 112.52 -23.96
C GLU A 227 -33.64 114.06 -23.82
N SER A 228 -32.61 114.61 -23.14
CA SER A 228 -32.37 116.06 -23.06
C SER A 228 -31.96 116.66 -24.42
N GLU A 229 -31.14 115.95 -25.21
CA GLU A 229 -30.77 116.34 -26.57
C GLU A 229 -32.02 116.31 -27.46
N LYS A 230 -32.85 115.27 -27.40
CA LYS A 230 -34.15 115.22 -28.10
C LYS A 230 -35.10 116.37 -27.73
N ASN A 231 -35.18 116.76 -26.46
CA ASN A 231 -36.02 117.89 -26.04
C ASN A 231 -35.42 119.27 -26.38
N SER A 232 -34.11 119.37 -26.59
CA SER A 232 -33.45 120.58 -27.10
C SER A 232 -33.55 120.74 -28.62
N ILE A 233 -33.92 119.68 -29.35
CA ILE A 233 -34.35 119.76 -30.75
C ILE A 233 -35.72 120.45 -30.77
N LYS A 234 -35.73 121.77 -30.96
CA LYS A 234 -36.96 122.54 -31.17
C LYS A 234 -37.73 121.94 -32.36
N PRO A 235 -39.02 121.60 -32.24
CA PRO A 235 -39.81 121.02 -33.34
C PRO A 235 -39.83 121.89 -34.62
N GLY A 236 -39.53 123.20 -34.51
CA GLY A 236 -39.38 124.09 -35.65
C GLY A 236 -38.21 123.75 -36.61
N TYR A 237 -37.12 123.17 -36.12
CA TYR A 237 -35.98 122.79 -36.99
C TYR A 237 -36.22 121.47 -37.73
N VAL A 238 -36.97 120.54 -37.15
CA VAL A 238 -37.32 119.26 -37.81
C VAL A 238 -38.31 119.49 -38.95
N ILE A 239 -39.26 120.40 -38.77
CA ILE A 239 -40.18 120.81 -39.85
C ILE A 239 -39.43 121.58 -40.96
N GLY A 240 -38.45 122.40 -40.59
CA GLY A 240 -37.59 123.10 -41.57
C GLY A 240 -36.71 122.15 -42.39
N ALA A 241 -36.10 121.15 -41.77
CA ALA A 241 -35.28 120.16 -42.46
C ALA A 241 -36.11 119.24 -43.37
N LEU A 242 -37.30 118.82 -42.94
CA LEU A 242 -38.22 118.02 -43.77
C LEU A 242 -38.78 118.83 -44.95
N ALA A 243 -39.06 120.13 -44.78
CA ALA A 243 -39.50 121.00 -45.86
C ALA A 243 -38.42 121.23 -46.92
N ILE A 244 -37.13 121.28 -46.52
CA ILE A 244 -36.01 121.37 -47.47
C ILE A 244 -35.81 120.03 -48.22
N LEU A 245 -36.03 118.89 -47.56
CA LEU A 245 -35.89 117.57 -48.17
C LEU A 245 -37.05 117.24 -49.14
N ALA A 246 -38.26 117.75 -48.87
CA ALA A 246 -39.41 117.66 -49.77
C ALA A 246 -39.34 118.62 -50.98
N LEU A 247 -38.40 119.58 -50.99
CA LEU A 247 -38.14 120.48 -52.12
C LEU A 247 -37.07 119.95 -53.08
N ILE A 248 -36.43 118.82 -52.74
CA ILE A 248 -35.34 118.17 -53.49
C ILE A 248 -35.76 116.77 -54.02
N LEU A 249 -37.02 116.37 -53.82
CA LEU A 249 -37.64 115.13 -54.33
C LEU A 249 -38.89 115.46 -55.13
#